data_AF-A0A8T4FZJ7-F1
#
_entry.id   AF-A0A8T4FZJ7-F1
#
_cell.length_a   1.000
_cell.length_b   1.000
_cell.length_c   1.000
_cell.angle_alpha   90.00
_cell.angle_beta   90.00
_cell.angle_gamma   90.00
#
_symmetry.space_group_name_H-M   'P 1'
#
loop_
_entity.id
_entity.type
_entity.pdbx_description
1 polymer ?
#
loop_
_entity_poly.entity_id
_entity_poly.type
_entity_poly.pdbx_seq_one_letter_code
_entity_poly.pdbx_strand_id
1 'polypeptide(L)'
;MEKSSEILSLYLDMLSGGLYLGSVKGSISVVVEDKEVPVISPTPQPMLDIFCNEDSLIFFGFWKHGKEAEYGYVKIPLKRIEVIEEANEELILYVFSEKRTQDSIGFVRIDLYPEPVVKEKILEVIEFERT
;
A
#
# COMPACT_ATOMS: atom_id res chain seq x y z
N MET A 1 6.43 7.43 -15.00
CA MET A 1 5.75 8.38 -14.10
C MET A 1 4.38 8.64 -14.68
N GLU A 2 3.34 8.13 -14.03
CA GLU A 2 1.95 8.49 -14.33
C GLU A 2 1.77 9.99 -14.09
N LYS A 3 0.88 10.61 -14.87
CA LYS A 3 0.70 12.06 -14.78
C LYS A 3 0.00 12.41 -13.50
N SER A 4 0.40 13.56 -12.99
CA SER A 4 -0.18 14.24 -11.86
C SER A 4 -1.70 14.20 -11.74
N SER A 5 -2.38 14.35 -12.87
CA SER A 5 -3.85 14.33 -12.98
C SER A 5 -4.46 12.94 -12.86
N GLU A 6 -3.75 11.90 -13.30
CA GLU A 6 -4.26 10.51 -13.35
C GLU A 6 -4.41 9.94 -11.93
N ILE A 7 -3.43 10.18 -11.05
CA ILE A 7 -3.49 9.76 -9.64
C ILE A 7 -4.63 10.45 -8.90
N LEU A 8 -4.82 11.76 -9.13
CA LEU A 8 -5.91 12.51 -8.52
C LEU A 8 -7.29 12.07 -9.03
N SER A 9 -7.42 11.81 -10.33
CA SER A 9 -8.64 11.23 -10.90
C SER A 9 -8.96 9.88 -10.28
N LEU A 10 -7.98 8.98 -10.21
CA LEU A 10 -8.17 7.67 -9.59
C LEU A 10 -8.55 7.79 -8.10
N TYR A 11 -7.92 8.70 -7.37
CA TYR A 11 -8.27 8.97 -5.97
C TYR A 11 -9.72 9.46 -5.82
N LEU A 12 -10.17 10.38 -6.69
CA LEU A 12 -11.57 10.84 -6.70
C LEU A 12 -12.55 9.72 -7.05
N ASP A 13 -12.19 8.86 -8.00
CA ASP A 13 -12.99 7.67 -8.34
C ASP A 13 -13.12 6.75 -7.12
N MET A 14 -12.02 6.50 -6.41
CA MET A 14 -12.01 5.69 -5.19
C MET A 14 -12.80 6.31 -4.04
N LEU A 15 -12.79 7.63 -3.88
CA LEU A 15 -13.66 8.32 -2.91
C LEU A 15 -15.15 8.16 -3.24
N SER A 16 -15.50 7.99 -4.52
CA SER A 16 -16.90 7.90 -4.97
C SER A 16 -17.47 6.49 -4.95
N GLY A 17 -16.64 5.47 -5.19
CA GLY A 17 -17.10 4.08 -5.38
C GLY A 17 -16.28 3.01 -4.67
N GLY A 18 -15.19 3.37 -4.00
CA GLY A 18 -14.36 2.44 -3.23
C GLY A 18 -14.85 2.21 -1.80
N LEU A 19 -14.50 1.05 -1.24
CA LEU A 19 -14.63 0.82 0.19
C LEU A 19 -13.43 1.47 0.90
N TYR A 20 -13.68 2.56 1.62
CA TYR A 20 -12.64 3.22 2.40
C TYR A 20 -12.38 2.50 3.72
N LEU A 21 -11.14 2.04 3.95
CA LEU A 21 -10.76 1.30 5.15
C LEU A 21 -10.24 2.22 6.26
N GLY A 22 -9.56 3.31 5.89
CA GLY A 22 -9.02 4.31 6.82
C GLY A 22 -7.73 4.92 6.31
N SER A 23 -7.18 5.84 7.11
CA SER A 23 -5.85 6.43 6.89
C SER A 23 -4.86 5.86 7.90
N VAL A 24 -3.63 5.57 7.48
CA VAL A 24 -2.56 5.10 8.38
C VAL A 24 -1.25 5.78 8.05
N LYS A 25 -0.36 5.96 9.03
CA LYS A 25 1.02 6.27 8.69
C LYS A 25 1.66 5.03 8.13
N GLY A 26 2.45 5.17 7.07
CA GLY A 26 3.13 4.02 6.49
C GLY A 26 4.12 4.36 5.41
N SER A 27 4.87 3.35 5.00
CA SER A 27 5.80 3.41 3.89
C SER A 27 5.65 2.19 3.02
N ILE A 28 6.02 2.33 1.75
CA ILE A 28 5.97 1.23 0.79
C ILE A 28 7.30 1.18 0.07
N SER A 29 7.95 0.03 0.07
CA SER A 29 9.24 -0.20 -0.58
C SER A 29 9.19 -1.43 -1.47
N VAL A 30 9.93 -1.40 -2.59
CA VAL A 30 10.28 -2.61 -3.32
C VAL A 30 11.59 -3.13 -2.76
N VAL A 31 11.61 -4.38 -2.34
CA VAL A 31 12.82 -5.09 -1.92
C VAL A 31 13.22 -6.03 -3.04
N VAL A 32 14.43 -5.88 -3.55
CA VAL A 32 15.03 -6.74 -4.59
C VAL A 32 16.43 -7.12 -4.17
N GLU A 33 16.69 -8.43 -4.01
CA GLU A 33 17.98 -8.97 -3.56
C GLU A 33 18.46 -8.26 -2.28
N ASP A 34 19.50 -7.41 -2.39
CA ASP A 34 20.12 -6.68 -1.28
C ASP A 34 19.77 -5.18 -1.26
N LYS A 35 18.72 -4.76 -1.97
CA LYS A 35 18.32 -3.35 -2.08
C LYS A 35 16.86 -3.15 -1.73
N GLU A 36 16.61 -2.13 -0.92
CA GLU A 36 15.28 -1.60 -0.66
C GLU A 36 15.14 -0.23 -1.33
N VAL A 37 14.13 -0.09 -2.18
CA VAL A 37 13.84 1.14 -2.93
C VAL A 37 12.47 1.65 -2.53
N PRO A 38 12.36 2.86 -1.95
CA PRO A 38 11.08 3.40 -1.51
C PRO A 38 10.21 3.74 -2.73
N VAL A 39 8.97 3.27 -2.71
CA VAL A 39 7.90 3.64 -3.64
C VAL A 39 7.08 4.80 -3.08
N ILE A 40 6.78 4.72 -1.79
CA ILE A 40 6.17 5.79 -1.02
C ILE A 40 7.12 6.10 0.13
N SER A 41 7.48 7.39 0.27
CA SER A 41 8.62 7.82 1.08
C SER A 41 8.55 7.32 2.53
N PRO A 42 9.64 6.81 3.10
CA PRO A 42 9.75 6.55 4.52
C PRO A 42 9.99 7.84 5.32
N THR A 43 10.36 8.96 4.68
CA THR A 43 10.68 10.22 5.37
C THR A 43 10.41 11.46 4.49
N PRO A 44 9.48 12.37 4.89
CA PRO A 44 8.55 12.20 6.00
C PRO A 44 7.61 11.02 5.73
N GLN A 45 7.27 10.26 6.77
CA GLN A 45 6.34 9.15 6.64
C GLN A 45 4.93 9.71 6.32
N PRO A 46 4.38 9.44 5.12
CA PRO A 46 3.10 9.97 4.72
C PRO A 46 1.95 9.32 5.49
N MET A 47 0.82 10.02 5.47
CA MET A 47 -0.46 9.39 5.68
C MET A 47 -0.87 8.68 4.39
N LEU A 48 -1.23 7.40 4.51
CA LEU A 48 -1.71 6.55 3.44
C LEU A 48 -3.22 6.37 3.59
N ASP A 49 -3.99 6.82 2.61
CA ASP A 49 -5.41 6.50 2.52
C ASP A 49 -5.57 5.13 1.86
N ILE A 50 -6.29 4.24 2.54
CA ILE A 50 -6.45 2.84 2.12
C ILE A 50 -7.87 2.62 1.65
N PHE A 51 -7.99 2.15 0.41
CA PHE A 51 -9.24 1.72 -0.19
C PHE A 51 -9.16 0.24 -0.57
N CYS A 52 -10.33 -0.39 -0.62
CA CYS A 52 -10.54 -1.68 -1.22
C CYS A 52 -11.54 -1.57 -2.37
N ASN A 53 -11.29 -2.31 -3.44
CA ASN A 53 -12.30 -2.63 -4.45
C ASN A 53 -12.42 -4.15 -4.60
N GLU A 54 -13.08 -4.63 -5.65
CA GLU A 54 -13.42 -6.06 -5.83
C GLU A 54 -12.25 -7.03 -5.61
N ASP A 55 -11.02 -6.67 -6.01
CA ASP A 55 -9.89 -7.60 -5.98
C ASP A 55 -8.58 -7.02 -5.44
N SER A 56 -8.58 -5.76 -4.99
CA SER A 56 -7.34 -5.04 -4.68
C SER A 56 -7.44 -4.11 -3.48
N LEU A 57 -6.35 -4.06 -2.69
CA LEU A 57 -6.06 -2.92 -1.83
C LEU A 57 -5.35 -1.84 -2.62
N ILE A 58 -5.72 -0.59 -2.36
CA ILE A 58 -5.13 0.58 -3.00
C ILE A 58 -4.70 1.55 -1.90
N PHE A 59 -3.41 1.86 -1.88
CA PHE A 59 -2.80 2.78 -0.93
C PHE A 59 -2.46 4.07 -1.67
N PHE A 60 -3.03 5.20 -1.25
CA PHE A 60 -2.66 6.53 -1.76
C PHE A 60 -1.83 7.27 -0.72
N GLY A 61 -0.65 7.74 -1.11
CA GLY A 61 0.18 8.61 -0.29
C GLY A 61 0.22 10.02 -0.87
N PHE A 62 0.08 11.01 0.00
CA PHE A 62 0.30 12.43 -0.32
C PHE A 62 1.26 13.03 0.70
N TRP A 63 2.38 13.58 0.25
CA TRP A 63 3.39 14.19 1.12
C TRP A 63 3.99 15.44 0.51
N LYS A 64 4.86 16.09 1.28
CA LYS A 64 5.66 17.21 0.81
C LYS A 64 7.13 16.88 0.95
N HIS A 65 7.89 17.17 -0.10
CA HIS A 65 9.34 17.18 -0.07
C HIS A 65 9.80 18.63 -0.24
N GLY A 66 10.13 19.29 0.88
CA GLY A 66 10.40 20.73 0.89
C GLY A 66 9.17 21.55 0.48
N LYS A 67 9.22 22.20 -0.68
CA LYS A 67 8.12 23.02 -1.22
C LYS A 67 7.25 22.28 -2.24
N GLU A 68 7.66 21.09 -2.66
CA GLU A 68 6.98 20.33 -3.69
C GLU A 68 6.01 19.34 -3.05
N ALA A 69 4.80 19.26 -3.62
CA ALA A 69 3.83 18.24 -3.25
C ALA A 69 4.14 16.99 -4.07
N GLU A 70 4.30 15.87 -3.38
CA GLU A 70 4.51 14.56 -3.96
C GLU A 70 3.35 13.65 -3.61
N TYR A 71 3.12 12.68 -4.49
CA TYR A 71 2.04 11.73 -4.35
C TYR A 71 2.33 10.51 -5.18
N GLY A 72 1.77 9.40 -4.70
CA GLY A 72 1.89 8.11 -5.32
C GLY A 72 0.75 7.24 -4.85
N TYR A 73 0.52 6.17 -5.58
CA TYR A 73 -0.32 5.10 -5.08
C TYR A 73 0.27 3.76 -5.45
N VAL A 74 -0.14 2.74 -4.71
CA VAL A 74 0.15 1.35 -5.04
C VAL A 74 -1.18 0.59 -5.00
N LYS A 75 -1.52 -0.04 -6.12
CA LYS A 75 -2.64 -0.98 -6.23
C LYS A 75 -2.12 -2.40 -6.17
N ILE A 76 -2.63 -3.18 -5.24
CA ILE A 76 -2.15 -4.52 -4.93
C ILE A 76 -3.32 -5.50 -4.94
N PRO A 77 -3.29 -6.53 -5.82
CA PRO A 77 -4.29 -7.58 -5.79
C PRO A 77 -4.27 -8.34 -4.44
N LEU A 78 -5.43 -8.52 -3.83
CA LEU A 78 -5.61 -9.16 -2.52
C LEU A 78 -4.99 -10.54 -2.46
N LYS A 79 -5.16 -11.34 -3.52
CA LYS A 79 -4.57 -12.68 -3.69
C LYS A 79 -3.03 -12.73 -3.61
N ARG A 80 -2.36 -11.59 -3.70
CA ARG A 80 -0.89 -11.47 -3.68
C ARG A 80 -0.35 -10.98 -2.33
N ILE A 81 -1.23 -10.64 -1.39
CA ILE A 81 -0.87 -10.09 -0.09
C ILE A 81 -0.69 -11.23 0.92
N GLU A 82 0.48 -11.30 1.52
CA GLU A 82 0.77 -12.11 2.69
C GLU A 82 1.03 -11.20 3.89
N VAL A 83 0.43 -11.53 5.03
CA VAL A 83 0.72 -10.88 6.31
C VAL A 83 1.86 -11.66 6.94
N ILE A 84 3.01 -11.01 7.15
CA ILE A 84 4.21 -11.69 7.67
C ILE A 84 4.53 -11.29 9.12
N GLU A 85 4.09 -10.10 9.53
CA GLU A 85 4.25 -9.63 10.90
C GLU A 85 3.05 -8.79 11.29
N GLU A 86 2.53 -9.12 12.47
CA GLU A 86 1.40 -8.45 13.07
C GLU A 86 1.79 -8.11 14.52
N ALA A 87 2.11 -6.84 14.78
CA ALA A 87 2.34 -6.33 16.12
C ALA A 87 1.19 -5.41 16.54
N ASN A 88 1.19 -4.94 17.80
CA ASN A 88 0.12 -4.09 18.31
C ASN A 88 -0.03 -2.77 17.54
N GLU A 89 1.08 -2.20 17.06
CA GLU A 89 1.12 -0.89 16.41
C GLU A 89 1.60 -0.96 14.96
N GLU A 90 1.93 -2.16 14.45
CA GLU A 90 2.57 -2.34 13.16
C GLU A 90 1.95 -3.53 12.42
N LEU A 91 1.73 -3.33 11.12
CA LEU A 91 1.28 -4.37 10.20
C LEU A 91 2.22 -4.38 8.99
N ILE A 92 2.93 -5.50 8.80
CA ILE A 92 3.86 -5.68 7.69
C ILE A 92 3.26 -6.64 6.68
N LEU A 93 3.05 -6.13 5.46
CA LEU A 93 2.51 -6.89 4.34
C LEU A 93 3.60 -7.15 3.29
N TYR A 94 3.61 -8.37 2.76
CA TYR A 94 4.48 -8.77 1.65
C TYR A 94 3.63 -9.03 0.40
N VAL A 95 4.06 -8.48 -0.73
CA VAL A 95 3.39 -8.68 -2.02
C VAL A 95 4.32 -9.41 -2.98
N PHE A 96 3.89 -10.59 -3.43
CA PHE A 96 4.65 -11.38 -4.41
C PHE A 96 4.39 -10.93 -5.85
N SER A 97 5.45 -10.83 -6.65
CA SER A 97 5.33 -10.72 -8.11
C SER A 97 5.05 -12.11 -8.71
N GLU A 98 4.01 -12.23 -9.55
CA GLU A 98 3.71 -13.47 -10.33
C GLU A 98 4.88 -13.88 -11.23
N LYS A 99 5.75 -12.95 -11.60
CA LYS A 99 6.95 -13.25 -12.35
C LYS A 99 8.03 -13.68 -11.37
N ARG A 100 8.12 -15.00 -11.13
CA ARG A 100 9.43 -15.68 -10.98
C ARG A 100 10.20 -15.50 -12.30
N THR A 101 10.60 -14.28 -12.63
CA THR A 101 11.56 -14.00 -13.69
C THR A 101 12.92 -14.35 -13.15
N GLN A 102 13.22 -15.64 -13.22
CA GLN A 102 14.49 -16.36 -13.19
C GLN A 102 15.73 -15.88 -12.42
N ASP A 103 15.91 -14.66 -11.93
CA ASP A 103 17.13 -14.28 -11.20
C ASP A 103 16.96 -13.22 -10.10
N SER A 104 15.75 -12.76 -9.76
CA SER A 104 15.56 -11.94 -8.55
C SER A 104 14.17 -12.12 -7.91
N ILE A 105 14.14 -12.43 -6.62
CA ILE A 105 12.90 -12.44 -5.82
C ILE A 105 12.68 -10.99 -5.36
N GLY A 106 11.94 -10.23 -6.16
CA GLY A 106 11.45 -8.91 -5.76
C GLY A 106 10.10 -9.01 -5.06
N PHE A 107 9.95 -8.39 -3.88
CA PHE A 107 8.67 -8.24 -3.19
C PHE A 107 8.40 -6.79 -2.84
N VAL A 108 7.13 -6.43 -2.64
CA VAL A 108 6.76 -5.13 -2.08
C VAL A 108 6.52 -5.30 -0.59
N ARG A 109 7.26 -4.54 0.21
CA ARG A 109 7.08 -4.44 1.66
C ARG A 109 6.23 -3.20 1.95
N ILE A 110 5.21 -3.39 2.78
CA ILE A 110 4.31 -2.33 3.22
C ILE A 110 4.36 -2.31 4.74
N ASP A 111 4.87 -1.23 5.30
CA ASP A 111 4.93 -1.02 6.74
C ASP A 111 3.84 -0.02 7.12
N LEU A 112 2.85 -0.47 7.89
CA LEU A 112 1.70 0.32 8.27
C LEU A 112 1.65 0.46 9.79
N TYR A 113 1.27 1.64 10.27
CA TYR A 113 1.03 1.93 11.69
C TYR A 113 -0.44 2.30 11.92
N PRO A 114 -1.35 1.32 11.80
CA PRO A 114 -2.79 1.54 11.90
C PRO A 114 -3.27 1.68 13.36
N GLU A 115 -4.36 2.43 13.56
CA GLU A 115 -5.18 2.24 14.75
C GLU A 115 -5.86 0.86 14.71
N PRO A 116 -6.20 0.25 15.87
CA PRO A 116 -6.77 -1.10 15.93
C PRO A 116 -7.95 -1.33 14.98
N VAL A 117 -8.86 -0.37 14.89
CA VAL A 117 -10.05 -0.45 14.01
C VAL A 117 -9.69 -0.48 12.53
N VAL A 118 -8.65 0.25 12.11
CA VAL A 118 -8.21 0.24 10.70
C VAL A 118 -7.46 -1.04 10.39
N LYS A 119 -6.67 -1.54 11.36
CA LYS A 119 -5.96 -2.82 11.24
C LYS A 119 -6.92 -3.99 11.03
N GLU A 120 -7.96 -4.07 11.86
CA GLU A 120 -9.00 -5.11 11.77
C GLU A 120 -9.64 -5.11 10.38
N LYS A 121 -10.06 -3.95 9.86
CA LYS A 121 -10.63 -3.83 8.51
C LYS A 121 -9.70 -4.30 7.40
N ILE A 122 -8.41 -3.99 7.48
CA ILE A 122 -7.42 -4.42 6.49
C ILE A 122 -7.29 -5.94 6.50
N LEU A 123 -7.21 -6.54 7.70
CA LEU A 123 -7.11 -7.99 7.86
C LEU A 123 -8.37 -8.71 7.36
N GLU A 124 -9.56 -8.24 7.73
CA GLU A 124 -10.85 -8.80 7.27
C GLU A 124 -10.94 -8.85 5.73
N VAL A 125 -10.51 -7.77 5.07
CA VAL A 125 -10.51 -7.68 3.60
C VAL A 125 -9.52 -8.66 2.96
N ILE A 126 -8.32 -8.81 3.55
CA ILE A 126 -7.31 -9.76 3.06
C ILE A 126 -7.78 -11.21 3.27
N GLU A 127 -8.49 -11.49 4.36
CA GLU A 127 -9.03 -12.82 4.67
C GLU A 127 -10.23 -13.19 3.80
N PHE A 128 -11.12 -12.24 3.48
CA PHE A 128 -12.33 -12.50 2.71
C PHE A 128 -12.04 -13.17 1.35
N GLU A 129 -11.03 -12.69 0.62
CA GLU A 129 -10.60 -13.26 -0.68
C GLU A 129 -9.94 -14.65 -0.58
N ARG A 130 -9.61 -15.11 0.62
CA ARG A 130 -9.03 -16.45 0.84
C ARG A 130 -10.09 -17.54 1.09
N THR A 131 -11.35 -17.14 1.21
CA THR A 131 -12.51 -18.02 1.47
C THR A 131 -13.23 -18.42 0.20
#